data_AF-A0A516SKD0-F1
#
_entry.id   AF-A0A516SKD0-F1
#
_cell.length_a   1.000
_cell.length_b   1.000
_cell.length_c   1.000
_cell.angle_alpha   90.00
_cell.angle_beta   90.00
_cell.angle_gamma   90.00
#
_symmetry.space_group_name_H-M   'P 1'
#
loop_
_entity.id
_entity.type
_entity.pdbx_description
1 polymer ?
#
loop_
_entity_poly.entity_id
_entity_poly.type
_entity_poly.pdbx_seq_one_letter_code
_entity_poly.pdbx_strand_id
1 'polypeptide(L)'
;MLKTRRLLATAFRHVAMLAILNYATPTMAAEKLLLPSLSVVPNEPDQAGIGPGGIVMLDAANLATLDVVRQRLLRVAVDGGHTDEIPLPKIAGQATSLKVENGLLALLSRQGEILAEVDTVAVAAGGKIAWQIPPRDLPAGTYLVRRQPPSFKVERSSDGTLFTSGRGAAGRDWRVGLPSLLGGKAASVNGVQTLADGAILLWWEELSEPRPTAWVGRFTPEGRLSRLVRVPTELAEQLPARYVALAPDGRAYFQGAAGKQAFLLPLELTSPEDAVLHRPAPPVVTPQDEQQSDDELEQAFREQSAQENGALPPQSLDGYPPRPRGDVLAEAYRYLSMTWVLGERNYAHPNIPSECDVGAGKYWQRPKQLEGRQGQEITAMPYQWGGDNSPEQFRKRIAKGALAGDICSCRDPHRRFCITRIATGVDCSGYVSNAWGIPHHTTDALFRVSTPLPSLEALEPGDALVWRQHHARLYIGRSSGTDIRFKMLESSVSCGGVCETTYSAVELADYTPIRYRKIVP
;
A
#
# COMPACT_ATOMS: atom_id res chain seq x y z
N MET A 1 -64.47 -26.72 38.42
CA MET A 1 -64.02 -26.31 39.76
C MET A 1 -62.59 -25.76 39.67
N LEU A 2 -62.35 -24.71 40.43
CA LEU A 2 -61.19 -23.80 40.47
C LEU A 2 -59.79 -24.44 40.65
N LYS A 3 -58.78 -23.74 40.09
CA LYS A 3 -57.43 -23.38 40.62
C LYS A 3 -56.52 -24.54 41.14
N THR A 4 -55.20 -24.53 41.07
CA THR A 4 -54.26 -23.51 41.61
C THR A 4 -52.80 -23.87 41.26
N ARG A 5 -51.94 -22.84 41.34
CA ARG A 5 -50.50 -22.68 41.08
C ARG A 5 -49.55 -23.18 42.22
N ARG A 6 -48.22 -23.21 41.91
CA ARG A 6 -47.00 -22.91 42.74
C ARG A 6 -46.46 -24.05 43.66
N LEU A 7 -45.17 -24.21 44.08
CA LEU A 7 -43.89 -23.43 44.13
C LEU A 7 -42.70 -24.34 44.62
N LEU A 8 -41.44 -23.88 44.38
CA LEU A 8 -40.18 -23.94 45.20
C LEU A 8 -39.55 -25.32 45.61
N ALA A 9 -38.32 -25.67 45.18
CA ALA A 9 -36.97 -25.30 45.65
C ALA A 9 -36.45 -26.09 46.88
N THR A 10 -35.19 -26.59 46.85
CA THR A 10 -34.12 -26.48 47.88
C THR A 10 -32.94 -27.44 47.60
N ALA A 11 -31.75 -26.97 47.97
CA ALA A 11 -30.39 -27.48 47.75
C ALA A 11 -29.96 -28.72 48.56
N PHE A 12 -28.84 -29.35 48.15
CA PHE A 12 -27.96 -30.14 49.03
C PHE A 12 -26.47 -29.95 48.66
N ARG A 13 -25.67 -29.62 49.69
CA ARG A 13 -24.19 -29.66 49.76
C ARG A 13 -23.81 -30.68 50.84
N HIS A 14 -22.72 -31.44 50.66
CA HIS A 14 -21.66 -31.86 51.61
C HIS A 14 -20.89 -33.05 50.98
N VAL A 15 -19.56 -33.09 50.75
CA VAL A 15 -18.33 -32.94 51.56
C VAL A 15 -17.64 -34.32 51.78
N ALA A 16 -16.37 -34.44 51.37
CA ALA A 16 -15.20 -35.06 52.05
C ALA A 16 -14.12 -35.48 51.01
N MET A 17 -12.95 -34.80 50.91
CA MET A 17 -11.66 -35.01 51.64
C MET A 17 -10.95 -36.34 51.25
N LEU A 18 -9.63 -36.50 51.04
CA LEU A 18 -8.32 -35.81 51.22
C LEU A 18 -7.29 -36.73 50.46
N ALA A 19 -6.17 -36.33 49.84
CA ALA A 19 -4.89 -35.95 50.49
C ALA A 19 -3.77 -35.61 49.46
N ILE A 20 -3.12 -34.46 49.68
CA ILE A 20 -1.67 -34.12 49.73
C ILE A 20 -0.65 -34.87 48.83
N LEU A 21 0.07 -34.10 47.99
CA LEU A 21 1.54 -34.15 47.88
C LEU A 21 2.14 -32.86 47.29
N ASN A 22 3.07 -32.28 48.05
CA ASN A 22 3.89 -31.11 47.75
C ASN A 22 4.94 -31.40 46.65
N TYR A 23 5.10 -30.49 45.69
CA TYR A 23 6.40 -30.21 45.08
C TYR A 23 6.53 -28.70 44.83
N ALA A 24 7.55 -28.11 45.44
CA ALA A 24 7.97 -26.73 45.26
C ALA A 24 8.69 -26.57 43.92
N THR A 25 8.36 -25.52 43.18
CA THR A 25 9.12 -25.06 42.00
C THR A 25 9.81 -23.73 42.31
N PRO A 26 11.04 -23.50 41.84
CA PRO A 26 11.84 -22.34 42.18
C PRO A 26 11.37 -21.10 41.41
N THR A 27 11.43 -19.96 42.10
CA THR A 27 11.36 -18.61 41.53
C THR A 27 12.50 -18.42 40.53
N MET A 28 12.17 -18.33 39.24
CA MET A 28 13.07 -17.79 38.23
C MET A 28 12.95 -16.27 38.17
N ALA A 29 14.10 -15.61 38.19
CA ALA A 29 14.27 -14.18 38.04
C ALA A 29 13.65 -13.67 36.73
N ALA A 30 12.91 -12.56 36.81
CA ALA A 30 12.47 -11.81 35.66
C ALA A 30 13.68 -11.17 34.98
N GLU A 31 14.16 -11.80 33.91
CA GLU A 31 15.07 -11.18 32.96
C GLU A 31 14.26 -10.17 32.15
N LYS A 32 14.55 -8.87 32.33
CA LYS A 32 14.00 -7.79 31.51
C LYS A 32 14.42 -8.03 30.06
N LEU A 33 13.52 -8.57 29.24
CA LEU A 33 13.62 -8.45 27.79
C LEU A 33 13.49 -6.96 27.45
N LEU A 34 14.61 -6.34 27.06
CA LEU A 34 14.64 -5.02 26.45
C LEU A 34 13.98 -5.13 25.07
N LEU A 35 12.73 -4.66 24.95
CA LEU A 35 12.10 -4.44 23.65
C LEU A 35 12.77 -3.23 22.96
N PRO A 36 13.01 -3.26 21.65
CA PRO A 36 13.53 -2.10 20.93
C PRO A 36 12.54 -0.93 21.01
N SER A 37 13.06 0.27 21.30
CA SER A 37 12.30 1.51 21.35
C SER A 37 11.80 1.88 19.95
N LEU A 38 10.49 2.11 19.82
CA LEU A 38 9.85 2.64 18.62
C LEU A 38 10.21 4.11 18.46
N SER A 39 10.69 4.49 17.26
CA SER A 39 10.93 5.89 16.93
C SER A 39 9.80 6.44 16.06
N VAL A 40 9.05 7.40 16.60
CA VAL A 40 7.91 8.05 15.94
C VAL A 40 8.36 9.42 15.44
N VAL A 41 8.10 9.74 14.18
CA VAL A 41 8.30 11.10 13.64
C VAL A 41 6.95 11.84 13.73
N PRO A 42 6.79 12.83 14.63
CA PRO A 42 5.54 13.56 14.76
C PRO A 42 5.30 14.48 13.55
N ASN A 43 4.05 14.53 13.08
CA ASN A 43 3.58 15.52 12.10
C ASN A 43 2.89 16.68 12.84
N GLU A 44 3.08 17.92 12.35
CA GLU A 44 2.27 19.06 12.80
C GLU A 44 0.78 18.85 12.41
N PRO A 45 -0.19 19.31 13.24
CA PRO A 45 -1.57 18.82 13.21
C PRO A 45 -2.38 19.09 11.92
N ASP A 46 -1.97 20.06 11.09
CA ASP A 46 -2.82 20.65 10.06
C ASP A 46 -2.37 20.43 8.60
N GLN A 47 -1.45 19.50 8.32
CA GLN A 47 -1.03 19.21 6.94
C GLN A 47 -1.09 17.72 6.59
N ALA A 48 -1.73 17.44 5.44
CA ALA A 48 -2.05 16.13 4.92
C ALA A 48 -0.87 15.14 4.90
N GLY A 49 -1.18 13.86 5.07
CA GLY A 49 -0.25 12.79 5.43
C GLY A 49 0.84 12.44 4.41
N ILE A 50 1.88 11.75 4.88
CA ILE A 50 2.99 11.26 4.07
C ILE A 50 2.42 10.30 2.99
N GLY A 51 2.42 10.73 1.73
CA GLY A 51 2.10 9.85 0.60
C GLY A 51 3.15 8.75 0.41
N PRO A 52 3.02 7.86 -0.61
CA PRO A 52 3.93 6.75 -0.84
C PRO A 52 5.32 7.22 -1.32
N GLY A 53 6.14 7.70 -0.39
CA GLY A 53 7.55 8.03 -0.57
C GLY A 53 8.41 6.85 -0.15
N GLY A 54 9.36 6.44 -1.01
CA GLY A 54 10.32 5.40 -0.65
C GLY A 54 11.39 5.91 0.31
N ILE A 55 11.94 5.02 1.13
CA ILE A 55 13.13 5.28 1.94
C ILE A 55 14.41 4.83 1.23
N VAL A 56 15.47 5.60 1.43
CA VAL A 56 16.83 5.21 1.10
C VAL A 56 17.73 5.37 2.32
N MET A 57 18.51 4.34 2.66
CA MET A 57 19.66 4.48 3.57
C MET A 57 20.68 5.46 3.00
N LEU A 58 21.05 6.48 3.77
CA LEU A 58 22.14 7.39 3.43
C LEU A 58 23.49 6.82 3.87
N ASP A 59 23.55 6.41 5.14
CA ASP A 59 24.70 5.79 5.78
C ASP A 59 24.23 4.96 6.99
N ALA A 60 25.17 4.47 7.81
CA ALA A 60 24.83 3.65 8.98
C ALA A 60 24.04 4.40 10.08
N ALA A 61 24.04 5.72 10.09
CA ALA A 61 23.37 6.54 11.10
C ALA A 61 22.16 7.29 10.55
N ASN A 62 21.97 7.37 9.22
CA ASN A 62 20.98 8.23 8.59
C ASN A 62 20.23 7.55 7.44
N LEU A 63 18.96 7.93 7.30
CA LEU A 63 18.06 7.59 6.21
C LEU A 63 17.61 8.87 5.50
N ALA A 64 17.21 8.75 4.25
CA ALA A 64 16.43 9.75 3.54
C ALA A 64 15.03 9.19 3.27
N THR A 65 14.01 9.95 3.61
CA THR A 65 12.62 9.67 3.24
C THR A 65 12.04 10.84 2.46
N LEU A 66 11.07 10.58 1.60
CA LEU A 66 10.35 11.63 0.89
C LEU A 66 9.06 11.97 1.62
N ASP A 67 8.95 13.23 2.06
CA ASP A 67 7.66 13.83 2.38
C ASP A 67 6.96 14.16 1.05
N VAL A 68 6.08 13.25 0.61
CA VAL A 68 5.37 13.38 -0.67
C VAL A 68 4.39 14.55 -0.66
N VAL A 69 3.87 14.95 0.51
CA VAL A 69 2.93 16.07 0.58
C VAL A 69 3.65 17.39 0.47
N ARG A 70 4.78 17.55 1.15
CA ARG A 70 5.58 18.78 1.06
C ARG A 70 6.56 18.79 -0.11
N GLN A 71 6.72 17.66 -0.81
CA GLN A 71 7.74 17.43 -1.85
C GLN A 71 9.15 17.71 -1.34
N ARG A 72 9.46 17.28 -0.11
CA ARG A 72 10.75 17.51 0.57
C ARG A 72 11.45 16.20 0.89
N LEU A 73 12.77 16.19 0.74
CA LEU A 73 13.59 15.07 1.19
C LEU A 73 13.99 15.31 2.65
N LEU A 74 13.67 14.38 3.53
CA LEU A 74 13.97 14.47 4.95
C LEU A 74 15.10 13.49 5.27
N ARG A 75 16.13 13.96 5.98
CA ARG A 75 17.11 13.09 6.63
C ARG A 75 16.50 12.64 7.95
N VAL A 76 16.39 11.33 8.18
CA VAL A 76 15.92 10.76 9.44
C VAL A 76 17.09 10.01 10.06
N ALA A 77 17.49 10.36 11.28
CA ALA A 77 18.47 9.56 12.02
C ALA A 77 17.92 8.14 12.25
N VAL A 78 18.77 7.11 12.22
CA VAL A 78 18.37 5.71 12.39
C VAL A 78 17.80 5.43 13.80
N ASP A 79 18.18 6.24 14.80
CA ASP A 79 17.58 6.24 16.14
C ASP A 79 16.27 7.05 16.21
N GLY A 80 15.89 7.71 15.11
CA GLY A 80 14.73 8.58 14.95
C GLY A 80 14.77 9.88 15.74
N GLY A 81 15.92 10.25 16.30
CA GLY A 81 16.06 11.45 17.14
C GLY A 81 16.17 12.76 16.36
N HIS A 82 16.46 12.71 15.05
CA HIS A 82 16.65 13.93 14.26
C HIS A 82 16.08 13.83 12.85
N THR A 83 15.23 14.80 12.51
CA THR A 83 14.74 15.07 11.17
C THR A 83 15.19 16.44 10.72
N ASP A 84 16.13 16.48 9.77
CA ASP A 84 16.51 17.72 9.09
C ASP A 84 16.11 17.65 7.62
N GLU A 85 15.67 18.77 7.06
CA GLU A 85 15.41 18.86 5.63
C GLU A 85 16.72 18.78 4.84
N ILE A 86 16.78 17.89 3.86
CA ILE A 86 17.89 17.83 2.91
C ILE A 86 17.58 18.85 1.80
N PRO A 87 18.30 19.98 1.72
CA PRO A 87 18.04 20.96 0.67
C PRO A 87 18.33 20.33 -0.69
N LEU A 88 17.38 20.47 -1.61
CA LEU A 88 17.58 20.01 -2.99
C LEU A 88 18.69 20.85 -3.64
N PRO A 89 19.60 20.22 -4.42
CA PRO A 89 20.65 20.94 -5.10
C PRO A 89 20.02 21.96 -6.08
N LYS A 90 20.44 23.23 -5.94
CA LYS A 90 20.17 24.26 -6.96
C LYS A 90 21.11 24.03 -8.13
N ILE A 91 20.56 23.64 -9.28
CA ILE A 91 21.36 23.38 -10.48
C ILE A 91 21.37 24.67 -11.31
N ALA A 92 22.54 25.30 -11.49
CA ALA A 92 22.74 26.48 -12.32
C ALA A 92 21.74 27.64 -12.09
N GLY A 93 21.32 27.86 -10.84
CA GLY A 93 20.34 28.90 -10.50
C GLY A 93 18.88 28.58 -10.83
N GLN A 94 18.58 27.35 -11.29
CA GLN A 94 17.21 26.90 -11.52
C GLN A 94 16.65 26.17 -10.28
N ALA A 95 15.36 26.38 -10.02
CA ALA A 95 14.61 25.64 -9.02
C ALA A 95 14.33 24.21 -9.55
N THR A 96 14.64 23.21 -8.73
CA THR A 96 14.38 21.79 -8.99
C THR A 96 13.14 21.35 -8.21
N SER A 97 12.37 20.40 -8.73
CA SER A 97 11.26 19.76 -8.03
C SER A 97 11.46 18.24 -7.99
N LEU A 98 10.82 17.58 -7.04
CA LEU A 98 10.82 16.11 -6.93
C LEU A 98 9.48 15.55 -7.39
N LYS A 99 9.51 14.51 -8.21
CA LYS A 99 8.33 13.72 -8.59
C LYS A 99 8.60 12.24 -8.33
N VAL A 100 7.62 11.54 -7.78
CA VAL A 100 7.65 10.08 -7.68
C VAL A 100 6.85 9.51 -8.84
N GLU A 101 7.47 8.66 -9.63
CA GLU A 101 6.82 7.95 -10.73
C GLU A 101 7.22 6.48 -10.66
N ASN A 102 6.25 5.58 -10.47
CA ASN A 102 6.48 4.13 -10.31
C ASN A 102 7.45 3.75 -9.16
N GLY A 103 7.48 4.53 -8.08
CA GLY A 103 8.36 4.28 -6.92
C GLY A 103 9.81 4.75 -7.10
N LEU A 104 10.14 5.38 -8.23
CA LEU A 104 11.42 6.07 -8.42
C LEU A 104 11.27 7.57 -8.10
N LEU A 105 12.24 8.11 -7.36
CA LEU A 105 12.32 9.53 -7.06
C LEU A 105 13.03 10.25 -8.22
N ALA A 106 12.35 11.08 -8.98
CA ALA A 106 12.95 11.86 -10.07
C ALA A 106 13.15 13.33 -9.67
N LEU A 107 14.35 13.86 -9.92
CA LEU A 107 14.65 15.28 -9.91
C LEU A 107 14.25 15.88 -11.26
N LEU A 108 13.38 16.88 -11.25
CA LEU A 108 12.86 17.53 -12.44
C LEU A 108 13.39 18.96 -12.61
N SER A 109 13.52 19.40 -13.86
CA SER A 109 13.72 20.81 -14.22
C SER A 109 12.43 21.61 -14.06
N ARG A 110 12.53 22.94 -14.15
CA ARG A 110 11.35 23.84 -14.12
C ARG A 110 10.39 23.60 -15.30
N GLN A 111 10.86 23.00 -16.40
CA GLN A 111 10.04 22.61 -17.55
C GLN A 111 9.49 21.18 -17.46
N GLY A 112 9.75 20.46 -16.36
CA GLY A 112 9.28 19.09 -16.15
C GLY A 112 10.13 18.01 -16.80
N GLU A 113 11.36 18.32 -17.21
CA GLU A 113 12.30 17.33 -17.75
C GLU A 113 12.95 16.54 -16.62
N ILE A 114 13.12 15.22 -16.79
CA ILE A 114 13.82 14.37 -15.82
C ILE A 114 15.32 14.66 -15.89
N LEU A 115 15.85 15.24 -14.83
CA LEU A 115 17.27 15.56 -14.68
C LEU A 115 18.05 14.38 -14.07
N ALA A 116 17.48 13.71 -13.06
CA ALA A 116 18.02 12.50 -12.47
C ALA A 116 16.91 11.58 -11.93
N GLU A 117 17.15 10.27 -12.01
CA GLU A 117 16.39 9.23 -11.33
C GLU A 117 17.18 8.74 -10.10
N VAL A 118 16.58 8.83 -8.93
CA VAL A 118 17.17 8.48 -7.63
C VAL A 118 16.50 7.19 -7.16
N ASP A 119 17.16 6.08 -7.47
CA ASP A 119 16.78 4.74 -7.01
C ASP A 119 17.34 4.47 -5.61
N THR A 120 18.53 5.02 -5.33
CA THR A 120 19.19 5.01 -4.02
C THR A 120 20.10 6.24 -3.87
N VAL A 121 20.07 6.92 -2.72
CA VAL A 121 21.02 7.98 -2.34
C VAL A 121 22.23 7.35 -1.64
N ALA A 122 23.41 7.40 -2.27
CA ALA A 122 24.65 7.01 -1.60
C ALA A 122 25.33 8.25 -0.98
N VAL A 123 25.76 8.17 0.29
CA VAL A 123 26.51 9.24 0.96
C VAL A 123 27.99 8.89 1.03
N ALA A 124 28.83 9.84 0.61
CA ALA A 124 30.28 9.71 0.76
C ALA A 124 30.67 9.86 2.24
N ALA A 125 31.70 9.14 2.67
CA ALA A 125 32.25 9.25 4.02
C ALA A 125 32.50 10.73 4.38
N GLY A 126 31.75 11.26 5.36
CA GLY A 126 31.75 12.68 5.73
C GLY A 126 30.41 13.43 5.58
N GLY A 127 29.29 12.74 5.33
CA GLY A 127 27.95 13.33 5.43
C GLY A 127 27.52 14.21 4.25
N LYS A 128 28.30 14.24 3.17
CA LYS A 128 27.95 14.93 1.91
C LYS A 128 27.26 13.97 0.96
N ILE A 129 26.04 14.31 0.58
CA ILE A 129 25.27 13.61 -0.46
C ILE A 129 25.83 14.00 -1.82
N ALA A 130 26.25 13.03 -2.62
CA ALA A 130 26.73 13.26 -3.98
C ALA A 130 25.57 13.08 -4.97
N TRP A 131 25.18 14.16 -5.64
CA TRP A 131 24.15 14.17 -6.69
C TRP A 131 24.80 14.09 -8.09
N GLN A 132 24.14 13.49 -9.08
CA GLN A 132 24.72 13.36 -10.42
C GLN A 132 23.71 13.47 -11.58
N ILE A 133 23.98 14.40 -12.52
CA ILE A 133 23.18 14.82 -13.69
C ILE A 133 24.17 15.22 -14.83
N PRO A 134 23.92 14.95 -16.14
CA PRO A 134 24.95 15.00 -17.18
C PRO A 134 25.31 16.41 -17.71
N PRO A 135 26.56 16.63 -18.20
CA PRO A 135 26.93 17.82 -18.96
C PRO A 135 26.82 17.66 -20.47
N ARG A 136 26.33 18.69 -21.14
CA ARG A 136 27.09 19.19 -22.30
C ARG A 136 28.02 20.37 -21.98
N ASP A 137 27.95 20.95 -20.76
CA ASP A 137 28.82 22.07 -20.36
C ASP A 137 29.16 22.07 -18.84
N LEU A 138 29.89 21.08 -18.28
CA LEU A 138 30.33 21.12 -16.87
C LEU A 138 31.82 21.54 -16.72
N PRO A 139 32.17 22.35 -15.70
CA PRO A 139 33.53 22.80 -15.44
C PRO A 139 34.51 21.66 -15.10
N ALA A 140 35.80 21.90 -15.38
CA ALA A 140 36.91 21.01 -15.07
C ALA A 140 36.96 20.66 -13.57
N GLY A 141 37.08 19.36 -13.26
CA GLY A 141 37.12 18.82 -11.90
C GLY A 141 35.88 18.02 -11.47
N THR A 142 34.97 17.68 -12.40
CA THR A 142 33.71 16.98 -12.08
C THR A 142 33.69 15.55 -12.64
N TYR A 143 33.27 14.56 -11.82
CA TYR A 143 33.28 13.13 -12.14
C TYR A 143 31.88 12.53 -12.40
N LEU A 144 31.82 11.54 -13.31
CA LEU A 144 30.68 10.71 -13.69
C LEU A 144 30.61 9.39 -12.88
N VAL A 145 29.40 8.99 -12.46
CA VAL A 145 29.02 7.77 -11.74
C VAL A 145 27.77 7.25 -12.45
N ARG A 146 28.01 6.54 -13.55
CA ARG A 146 26.96 5.73 -14.16
C ARG A 146 26.30 4.89 -13.07
N ARG A 147 24.96 4.84 -13.10
CA ARG A 147 24.16 3.70 -12.65
C ARG A 147 24.91 2.45 -13.08
N GLN A 148 25.63 1.81 -12.16
CA GLN A 148 25.72 0.37 -12.25
C GLN A 148 24.44 -0.07 -11.58
N PRO A 149 23.37 -0.42 -12.32
CA PRO A 149 22.33 -1.21 -11.68
C PRO A 149 23.08 -2.32 -10.94
N PRO A 150 22.78 -2.59 -9.66
CA PRO A 150 23.34 -3.79 -9.06
C PRO A 150 23.00 -4.89 -10.06
N SER A 151 24.03 -5.48 -10.67
CA SER A 151 23.88 -6.27 -11.88
C SER A 151 23.38 -7.65 -11.48
N PHE A 152 22.26 -7.66 -10.76
CA PHE A 152 21.59 -8.88 -10.40
C PHE A 152 20.55 -9.19 -11.46
N LYS A 153 20.48 -10.47 -11.80
CA LYS A 153 19.49 -11.04 -12.69
C LYS A 153 18.54 -11.85 -11.85
N VAL A 154 17.26 -11.64 -12.07
CA VAL A 154 16.21 -12.51 -11.55
C VAL A 154 15.83 -13.48 -12.66
N GLU A 155 15.74 -14.76 -12.34
CA GLU A 155 15.38 -15.83 -13.27
C GLU A 155 14.38 -16.75 -12.56
N ARG A 156 13.37 -17.24 -13.28
CA ARG A 156 12.45 -18.25 -12.77
C ARG A 156 12.71 -19.56 -13.50
N SER A 157 12.98 -20.64 -12.76
CA SER A 157 13.15 -21.98 -13.34
C SER A 157 11.80 -22.57 -13.77
N SER A 158 11.85 -23.69 -14.50
CA SER A 158 10.66 -24.39 -14.99
C SER A 158 9.80 -24.99 -13.88
N ASP A 159 10.37 -25.29 -12.72
CA ASP A 159 9.65 -25.70 -11.50
C ASP A 159 9.08 -24.51 -10.71
N GLY A 160 9.31 -23.28 -11.17
CA GLY A 160 8.80 -22.05 -10.58
C GLY A 160 9.70 -21.43 -9.50
N THR A 161 10.83 -22.04 -9.14
CA THR A 161 11.79 -21.46 -8.19
C THR A 161 12.36 -20.14 -8.72
N LEU A 162 12.40 -19.13 -7.86
CA LEU A 162 12.96 -17.82 -8.20
C LEU A 162 14.44 -17.79 -7.83
N PHE A 163 15.30 -17.53 -8.79
CA PHE A 163 16.73 -17.35 -8.61
C PHE A 163 17.08 -15.87 -8.75
N THR A 164 18.00 -15.41 -7.92
CA THR A 164 18.69 -14.15 -8.11
C THR A 164 20.19 -14.41 -8.19
N SER A 165 20.89 -13.74 -9.09
CA SER A 165 22.33 -13.91 -9.30
C SER A 165 22.98 -12.59 -9.61
N GLY A 166 24.22 -12.36 -9.22
CA GLY A 166 24.93 -11.11 -9.50
C GLY A 166 26.43 -11.24 -9.25
N ARG A 167 27.13 -10.11 -9.23
CA ARG A 167 28.56 -10.05 -8.91
C ARG A 167 28.75 -9.33 -7.58
N GLY A 168 29.43 -9.97 -6.64
CA GLY A 168 29.67 -9.44 -5.31
C GLY A 168 30.84 -8.46 -5.24
N ALA A 169 31.05 -7.86 -4.06
CA ALA A 169 32.09 -6.85 -3.82
C ALA A 169 33.52 -7.35 -4.11
N ALA A 170 33.78 -8.64 -3.93
CA ALA A 170 35.07 -9.28 -4.25
C ALA A 170 35.20 -9.71 -5.73
N GLY A 171 34.28 -9.27 -6.61
CA GLY A 171 34.25 -9.67 -8.02
C GLY A 171 33.78 -11.12 -8.27
N ARG A 172 33.42 -11.87 -7.22
CA ARG A 172 32.88 -13.24 -7.33
C ARG A 172 31.41 -13.20 -7.75
N ASP A 173 31.07 -14.01 -8.74
CA ASP A 173 29.68 -14.20 -9.13
C ASP A 173 28.96 -15.06 -8.08
N TRP A 174 27.69 -14.76 -7.82
CA TRP A 174 26.84 -15.47 -6.87
C TRP A 174 25.50 -15.80 -7.51
N ARG A 175 24.86 -16.88 -7.04
CA ARG A 175 23.51 -17.30 -7.43
C ARG A 175 22.80 -17.88 -6.22
N VAL A 176 21.60 -17.38 -5.93
CA VAL A 176 20.77 -17.76 -4.79
C VAL A 176 19.41 -18.20 -5.32
N GLY A 177 18.96 -19.40 -4.93
CA GLY A 177 17.57 -19.82 -5.08
C GLY A 177 16.77 -19.39 -3.86
N LEU A 178 15.63 -18.73 -4.08
CA LEU A 178 14.75 -18.31 -3.01
C LEU A 178 13.89 -19.49 -2.54
N PRO A 179 13.95 -19.84 -1.24
CA PRO A 179 13.08 -20.88 -0.71
C PRO A 179 11.63 -20.37 -0.66
N SER A 180 10.69 -21.30 -0.79
CA SER A 180 9.35 -21.10 -0.23
C SER A 180 9.44 -21.39 1.26
N LEU A 181 9.07 -20.42 2.09
CA LEU A 181 9.16 -20.54 3.54
C LEU A 181 7.82 -20.94 4.17
N LEU A 182 6.70 -20.60 3.52
CA LEU A 182 5.35 -20.88 4.02
C LEU A 182 4.56 -21.78 3.05
N GLY A 183 5.26 -22.55 2.22
CA GLY A 183 4.63 -23.40 1.19
C GLY A 183 4.00 -22.62 0.02
N GLY A 184 4.25 -21.31 -0.04
CA GLY A 184 3.84 -20.44 -1.14
C GLY A 184 4.83 -20.43 -2.31
N LYS A 185 4.76 -19.39 -3.13
CA LYS A 185 5.71 -19.18 -4.25
C LYS A 185 6.42 -17.86 -4.11
N ALA A 186 7.74 -17.85 -4.22
CA ALA A 186 8.50 -16.62 -4.30
C ALA A 186 8.00 -15.77 -5.48
N ALA A 187 7.46 -14.60 -5.16
CA ALA A 187 6.75 -13.72 -6.07
C ALA A 187 7.71 -12.79 -6.78
N SER A 188 8.56 -12.08 -6.02
CA SER A 188 9.42 -11.01 -6.54
C SER A 188 10.68 -10.86 -5.68
N VAL A 189 11.77 -10.39 -6.29
CA VAL A 189 12.97 -9.92 -5.57
C VAL A 189 13.00 -8.41 -5.63
N ASN A 190 12.85 -7.75 -4.48
CA ASN A 190 12.65 -6.30 -4.41
C ASN A 190 13.91 -5.54 -3.96
N GLY A 191 14.86 -6.23 -3.33
CA GLY A 191 16.13 -5.64 -2.90
C GLY A 191 17.25 -6.65 -2.79
N VAL A 192 18.47 -6.21 -3.16
CA VAL A 192 19.71 -6.99 -3.06
C VAL A 192 20.82 -6.08 -2.56
N GLN A 193 21.54 -6.52 -1.53
CA GLN A 193 22.73 -5.85 -1.03
C GLN A 193 23.84 -6.88 -0.80
N THR A 194 25.00 -6.69 -1.45
CA THR A 194 26.20 -7.48 -1.12
C THR A 194 26.94 -6.83 0.03
N LEU A 195 27.34 -7.64 1.01
CA LEU A 195 28.06 -7.20 2.20
C LEU A 195 29.58 -7.32 2.01
N ALA A 196 30.35 -6.65 2.87
CA ALA A 196 31.82 -6.65 2.80
C ALA A 196 32.45 -8.05 2.95
N ASP A 197 31.79 -8.94 3.69
CA ASP A 197 32.19 -10.35 3.86
C ASP A 197 31.80 -11.26 2.69
N GLY A 198 31.15 -10.71 1.66
CA GLY A 198 30.63 -11.42 0.49
C GLY A 198 29.27 -12.09 0.71
N ALA A 199 28.67 -11.99 1.90
CA ALA A 199 27.30 -12.41 2.11
C ALA A 199 26.33 -11.51 1.33
N ILE A 200 25.12 -12.01 1.10
CA ILE A 200 24.09 -11.35 0.29
C ILE A 200 22.87 -11.16 1.16
N LEU A 201 22.44 -9.92 1.34
CA LEU A 201 21.16 -9.59 1.96
C LEU A 201 20.11 -9.43 0.85
N LEU A 202 19.02 -10.17 0.95
CA LEU A 202 17.93 -10.18 -0.02
C LEU A 202 16.62 -9.80 0.65
N TRP A 203 15.82 -9.00 -0.05
CA TRP A 203 14.41 -8.77 0.26
C TRP A 203 13.55 -9.33 -0.87
N TRP A 204 12.62 -10.23 -0.53
CA TRP A 204 11.70 -10.83 -1.49
C TRP A 204 10.30 -10.95 -0.91
N GLU A 205 9.32 -11.16 -1.79
CA GLU A 205 7.94 -11.47 -1.42
C GLU A 205 7.59 -12.92 -1.78
N GLU A 206 6.65 -13.50 -1.04
CA GLU A 206 6.11 -14.83 -1.26
C GLU A 206 4.57 -14.76 -1.34
N LEU A 207 4.00 -15.36 -2.40
CA LEU A 207 2.58 -15.66 -2.50
C LEU A 207 2.25 -16.84 -1.58
N SER A 208 2.14 -16.55 -0.30
CA SER A 208 1.74 -17.49 0.76
C SER A 208 0.26 -17.38 1.10
N GLU A 209 -0.28 -18.41 1.74
CA GLU A 209 -1.63 -18.41 2.30
C GLU A 209 -1.57 -18.22 3.83
N PRO A 210 -2.56 -17.57 4.47
CA PRO A 210 -3.76 -16.95 3.86
C PRO A 210 -3.49 -15.59 3.22
N ARG A 211 -2.27 -15.07 3.33
CA ARG A 211 -1.88 -13.76 2.80
C ARG A 211 -0.43 -13.79 2.30
N PRO A 212 -0.10 -12.99 1.27
CA PRO A 212 1.27 -12.79 0.84
C PRO A 212 2.16 -12.28 1.98
N THR A 213 3.43 -12.66 1.95
CA THR A 213 4.42 -12.29 2.97
C THR A 213 5.66 -11.68 2.33
N ALA A 214 6.41 -10.89 3.09
CA ALA A 214 7.71 -10.38 2.70
C ALA A 214 8.78 -10.83 3.70
N TRP A 215 9.99 -11.04 3.18
CA TRP A 215 11.11 -11.60 3.92
C TRP A 215 12.38 -10.82 3.65
N VAL A 216 13.21 -10.69 4.67
CA VAL A 216 14.61 -10.30 4.51
C VAL A 216 15.49 -11.43 4.99
N GLY A 217 16.43 -11.86 4.14
CA GLY A 217 17.30 -13.00 4.42
C GLY A 217 18.76 -12.70 4.08
N ARG A 218 19.66 -13.17 4.95
CA ARG A 218 21.11 -13.12 4.73
C ARG A 218 21.60 -14.47 4.25
N PHE A 219 22.17 -14.51 3.06
CA PHE A 219 22.75 -15.69 2.43
C PHE A 219 24.28 -15.64 2.54
N THR A 220 24.90 -16.80 2.77
CA THR A 220 26.37 -16.92 2.72
C THR A 220 26.86 -16.68 1.29
N PRO A 221 28.17 -16.44 1.06
CA PRO A 221 28.73 -16.31 -0.30
C PRO A 221 28.42 -17.52 -1.20
N GLU A 222 28.23 -18.70 -0.62
CA GLU A 222 27.85 -19.94 -1.31
C GLU A 222 26.34 -20.04 -1.59
N GLY A 223 25.57 -19.02 -1.23
CA GLY A 223 24.13 -18.94 -1.47
C GLY A 223 23.26 -19.69 -0.46
N ARG A 224 23.79 -20.06 0.71
CA ARG A 224 23.01 -20.73 1.77
C ARG A 224 22.34 -19.70 2.68
N LEU A 225 21.02 -19.82 2.91
CA LEU A 225 20.31 -18.96 3.86
C LEU A 225 20.86 -19.16 5.29
N SER A 226 21.34 -18.08 5.91
CA SER A 226 22.02 -18.10 7.22
C SER A 226 21.27 -17.34 8.31
N ARG A 227 20.52 -16.30 7.92
CA ARG A 227 19.64 -15.54 8.80
C ARG A 227 18.40 -15.08 8.04
N LEU A 228 17.28 -14.88 8.74
CA LEU A 228 15.99 -14.57 8.15
C LEU A 228 15.15 -13.71 9.11
N VAL A 229 14.26 -12.89 8.55
CA VAL A 229 13.21 -12.19 9.30
C VAL A 229 11.99 -11.98 8.39
N ARG A 230 10.80 -12.18 8.94
CA ARG A 230 9.54 -11.80 8.28
C ARG A 230 9.34 -10.29 8.41
N VAL A 231 9.09 -9.61 7.30
CA VAL A 231 8.76 -8.18 7.32
C VAL A 231 7.34 -8.04 7.88
N PRO A 232 7.14 -7.25 8.95
CA PRO A 232 5.86 -7.17 9.65
C PRO A 232 4.92 -6.18 8.96
N THR A 233 4.52 -6.50 7.74
CA THR A 233 3.71 -5.62 6.89
C THR A 233 2.33 -5.35 7.47
N GLU A 234 1.83 -6.23 8.34
CA GLU A 234 0.58 -6.03 9.08
C GLU A 234 0.57 -4.83 10.04
N LEU A 235 1.73 -4.22 10.30
CA LEU A 235 1.82 -3.04 11.17
C LEU A 235 1.56 -1.73 10.42
N ALA A 236 1.55 -1.78 9.09
CA ALA A 236 1.34 -0.63 8.25
C ALA A 236 -0.07 -0.69 7.66
N GLU A 237 -0.83 0.39 7.83
CA GLU A 237 -2.10 0.59 7.11
C GLU A 237 -1.84 1.02 5.67
N GLN A 238 -0.69 1.66 5.43
CA GLN A 238 -0.23 2.04 4.10
C GLN A 238 1.24 1.66 3.93
N LEU A 239 1.53 0.96 2.83
CA LEU A 239 2.88 0.60 2.44
C LEU A 239 3.34 1.51 1.30
N PRO A 240 4.54 2.13 1.39
CA PRO A 240 5.16 2.73 0.22
C PRO A 240 5.60 1.65 -0.78
N ALA A 241 5.79 2.03 -2.05
CA ALA A 241 6.25 1.09 -3.09
C ALA A 241 7.57 0.39 -2.75
N ARG A 242 8.41 1.03 -1.93
CA ARG A 242 9.60 0.44 -1.30
C ARG A 242 9.52 0.61 0.21
N TYR A 243 9.06 -0.45 0.87
CA TYR A 243 8.86 -0.47 2.32
C TYR A 243 9.98 -1.20 3.07
N VAL A 244 11.01 -1.70 2.38
CA VAL A 244 12.21 -2.27 3.02
C VAL A 244 13.47 -1.61 2.48
N ALA A 245 14.37 -1.25 3.39
CA ALA A 245 15.70 -0.75 3.07
C ALA A 245 16.77 -1.74 3.56
N LEU A 246 17.76 -2.03 2.70
CA LEU A 246 18.89 -2.91 3.00
C LEU A 246 20.17 -2.07 3.12
N ALA A 247 20.88 -2.18 4.25
CA ALA A 247 22.08 -1.41 4.51
C ALA A 247 23.37 -2.21 4.18
N PRO A 248 24.44 -1.55 3.71
CA PRO A 248 25.71 -2.22 3.39
C PRO A 248 26.40 -2.92 4.56
N ASP A 249 26.05 -2.57 5.80
CA ASP A 249 26.56 -3.18 7.03
C ASP A 249 25.78 -4.44 7.46
N GLY A 250 24.77 -4.83 6.69
CA GLY A 250 23.97 -6.03 6.94
C GLY A 250 22.70 -5.79 7.73
N ARG A 251 22.38 -4.54 8.11
CA ARG A 251 21.09 -4.20 8.71
C ARG A 251 19.98 -4.06 7.66
N ALA A 252 18.75 -4.24 8.11
CA ALA A 252 17.56 -4.00 7.29
C ALA A 252 16.52 -3.23 8.10
N TYR A 253 15.68 -2.47 7.41
CA TYR A 253 14.65 -1.64 8.01
C TYR A 253 13.34 -1.80 7.26
N PHE A 254 12.24 -1.80 7.99
CA PHE A 254 10.88 -1.74 7.47
C PHE A 254 10.30 -0.34 7.68
N GLN A 255 9.65 0.20 6.65
CA GLN A 255 8.94 1.46 6.69
C GLN A 255 7.45 1.21 6.48
N GLY A 256 6.62 1.84 7.31
CA GLY A 256 5.18 1.85 7.13
C GLY A 256 4.58 3.17 7.58
N ALA A 257 3.27 3.30 7.35
CA ALA A 257 2.47 4.33 7.99
C ALA A 257 1.26 3.70 8.69
N ALA A 258 0.92 4.24 9.86
CA ALA A 258 -0.29 3.93 10.62
C ALA A 258 -0.95 5.26 11.01
N GLY A 259 -2.21 5.44 10.64
CA GLY A 259 -2.88 6.73 10.72
C GLY A 259 -2.12 7.83 9.97
N LYS A 260 -1.78 8.92 10.68
CA LYS A 260 -1.03 10.06 10.13
C LYS A 260 0.49 9.98 10.36
N GLN A 261 0.98 8.89 10.94
CA GLN A 261 2.38 8.75 11.33
C GLN A 261 3.09 7.73 10.45
N ALA A 262 4.24 8.11 9.91
CA ALA A 262 5.19 7.15 9.35
C ALA A 262 6.10 6.64 10.45
N PHE A 263 6.50 5.38 10.34
CA PHE A 263 7.45 4.75 11.26
C PHE A 263 8.52 4.00 10.49
N LEU A 264 9.64 3.78 11.18
CA LEU A 264 10.72 2.93 10.74
C LEU A 264 11.02 1.91 11.82
N LEU A 265 11.11 0.64 11.44
CA LEU A 265 11.39 -0.48 12.34
C LEU A 265 12.67 -1.20 11.88
N PRO A 266 13.72 -1.29 12.72
CA PRO A 266 14.84 -2.17 12.42
C PRO A 266 14.38 -3.63 12.39
N LEU A 267 14.85 -4.38 11.41
CA LEU A 267 14.56 -5.80 11.25
C LEU A 267 15.70 -6.63 11.82
N GLU A 268 15.42 -7.39 12.87
CA GLU A 268 16.39 -8.28 13.49
C GLU A 268 16.36 -9.65 12.82
N LEU A 269 17.43 -10.00 12.10
CA LEU A 269 17.53 -11.28 11.42
C LEU A 269 17.96 -12.39 12.39
N THR A 270 17.14 -13.43 12.53
CA THR A 270 17.36 -14.58 13.42
C THR A 270 17.71 -15.84 12.61
N SER A 271 17.79 -17.01 13.25
CA SER A 271 17.96 -18.26 12.52
C SER A 271 16.71 -18.55 11.65
N PRO A 272 16.84 -19.23 10.49
CA PRO A 272 15.67 -19.54 9.65
C PRO A 272 14.58 -20.35 10.39
N GLU A 273 14.97 -21.23 11.31
CA GLU A 273 14.05 -22.03 12.12
C GLU A 273 13.24 -21.14 13.07
N ASP A 274 13.89 -20.18 13.73
CA ASP A 274 13.21 -19.26 14.65
C ASP A 274 12.29 -18.29 13.89
N ALA A 275 12.75 -17.77 12.75
CA ALA A 275 12.05 -16.75 11.96
C ALA A 275 10.73 -17.26 11.35
N VAL A 276 10.64 -18.55 11.00
CA VAL A 276 9.40 -19.13 10.48
C VAL A 276 8.37 -19.36 11.60
N LEU A 277 8.84 -19.64 12.82
CA LEU A 277 7.97 -19.91 13.97
C LEU A 277 7.46 -18.63 14.66
N HIS A 278 8.22 -17.54 14.59
CA HIS A 278 7.93 -16.33 15.34
C HIS A 278 7.20 -15.30 14.49
N ARG A 279 5.96 -15.00 14.87
CA ARG A 279 5.29 -13.77 14.43
C ARG A 279 5.82 -12.62 15.30
N PRO A 280 6.44 -11.57 14.73
CA PRO A 280 6.82 -10.41 15.51
C PRO A 280 5.58 -9.85 16.21
N ALA A 281 5.70 -9.60 17.52
CA ALA A 281 4.63 -8.94 18.26
C ALA A 281 4.43 -7.53 17.68
N PRO A 282 3.18 -7.06 17.53
CA PRO A 282 2.96 -5.69 17.12
C PRO A 282 3.65 -4.74 18.11
N PRO A 283 4.32 -3.68 17.63
CA PRO A 283 4.86 -2.66 18.51
C PRO A 283 3.71 -2.09 19.33
N VAL A 284 3.94 -1.95 20.63
CA VAL A 284 3.02 -1.23 21.51
C VAL A 284 3.17 0.24 21.15
N VAL A 285 2.34 0.73 20.24
CA VAL A 285 2.15 2.17 20.05
C VAL A 285 1.36 2.65 21.26
N THR A 286 2.04 3.23 22.25
CA THR A 286 1.34 3.97 23.31
C THR A 286 0.62 5.14 22.66
N PRO A 287 -0.73 5.17 22.69
CA PRO A 287 -1.48 6.29 22.14
C PRO A 287 -1.05 7.57 22.87
N GLN A 288 -0.61 8.58 22.13
CA GLN A 288 -0.53 9.93 22.67
C GLN A 288 -1.95 10.53 22.62
N ASP A 289 -2.65 10.43 23.75
CA ASP A 289 -3.81 11.15 24.30
C ASP A 289 -4.77 12.05 23.45
N GLU A 290 -4.89 11.93 22.13
CA GLU A 290 -5.91 12.68 21.35
C GLU A 290 -6.81 11.85 20.40
N GLN A 291 -6.81 10.52 20.46
CA GLN A 291 -7.56 9.68 19.49
C GLN A 291 -8.66 8.76 20.05
N GLN A 292 -9.09 8.93 21.30
CA GLN A 292 -10.09 8.02 21.87
C GLN A 292 -11.45 8.00 21.15
N SER A 293 -11.87 9.05 20.43
CA SER A 293 -13.17 9.04 19.74
C SER A 293 -13.15 8.34 18.37
N ASP A 294 -12.06 8.48 17.62
CA ASP A 294 -11.97 7.94 16.26
C ASP A 294 -11.60 6.45 16.30
N ASP A 295 -10.75 6.05 17.24
CA ASP A 295 -10.42 4.64 17.46
C ASP A 295 -11.61 3.85 18.01
N GLU A 296 -12.44 4.43 18.88
CA GLU A 296 -13.67 3.77 19.35
C GLU A 296 -14.72 3.64 18.23
N LEU A 297 -14.83 4.64 17.35
CA LEU A 297 -15.70 4.58 16.16
C LEU A 297 -15.18 3.56 15.16
N GLU A 298 -13.86 3.53 14.90
CA GLU A 298 -13.25 2.59 13.97
C GLU A 298 -13.22 1.16 14.52
N GLN A 299 -13.00 0.99 15.82
CA GLN A 299 -13.10 -0.28 16.51
C GLN A 299 -14.56 -0.76 16.55
N ALA A 300 -15.53 0.11 16.85
CA ALA A 300 -16.96 -0.23 16.74
C ALA A 300 -17.33 -0.58 15.30
N PHE A 301 -16.74 0.08 14.29
CA PHE A 301 -16.94 -0.28 12.89
C PHE A 301 -16.28 -1.61 12.52
N ARG A 302 -15.09 -1.93 13.06
CA ARG A 302 -14.41 -3.22 12.88
C ARG A 302 -15.15 -4.34 13.59
N GLU A 303 -15.69 -4.10 14.78
CA GLU A 303 -16.47 -5.06 15.57
C GLU A 303 -17.87 -5.27 14.96
N GLN A 304 -18.52 -4.20 14.49
CA GLN A 304 -19.75 -4.29 13.70
C GLN A 304 -19.49 -4.98 12.36
N SER A 305 -18.37 -4.72 11.69
CA SER A 305 -17.96 -5.42 10.47
C SER A 305 -17.59 -6.88 10.73
N ALA A 306 -17.05 -7.22 11.90
CA ALA A 306 -16.81 -8.60 12.32
C ALA A 306 -18.12 -9.33 12.67
N GLN A 307 -19.13 -8.62 13.18
CA GLN A 307 -20.49 -9.15 13.37
C GLN A 307 -21.27 -9.22 12.04
N GLU A 308 -21.05 -8.30 11.09
CA GLU A 308 -21.60 -8.28 9.72
C GLU A 308 -20.73 -9.05 8.70
N ASN A 309 -19.62 -9.65 9.14
CA ASN A 309 -18.84 -10.67 8.42
C ASN A 309 -19.54 -12.03 8.43
N GLY A 310 -20.72 -12.15 9.06
CA GLY A 310 -21.72 -13.12 8.61
C GLY A 310 -22.05 -12.79 7.16
N ALA A 311 -21.44 -13.53 6.22
CA ALA A 311 -21.53 -13.32 4.77
C ALA A 311 -22.93 -12.81 4.39
N LEU A 312 -23.01 -11.55 3.93
CA LEU A 312 -24.27 -11.01 3.43
C LEU A 312 -24.83 -12.03 2.43
N PRO A 313 -26.09 -12.47 2.59
CA PRO A 313 -26.60 -13.57 1.80
C PRO A 313 -26.47 -13.23 0.31
N PRO A 314 -26.07 -14.20 -0.52
CA PRO A 314 -25.99 -13.99 -1.96
C PRO A 314 -27.29 -13.40 -2.48
N GLN A 315 -27.19 -12.31 -3.24
CA GLN A 315 -28.36 -11.74 -3.91
C GLN A 315 -28.74 -12.62 -5.11
N SER A 316 -30.04 -12.75 -5.38
CA SER A 316 -30.49 -13.31 -6.66
C SER A 316 -29.90 -12.47 -7.81
N LEU A 317 -29.44 -13.17 -8.84
CA LEU A 317 -28.91 -12.57 -10.07
C LEU A 317 -29.93 -12.57 -11.20
N ASP A 318 -31.21 -12.75 -10.87
CA ASP A 318 -32.28 -12.60 -11.84
C ASP A 318 -32.29 -11.16 -12.38
N GLY A 319 -32.25 -11.03 -13.70
CA GLY A 319 -32.15 -9.74 -14.38
C GLY A 319 -30.72 -9.20 -14.55
N TYR A 320 -29.70 -9.89 -14.01
CA TYR A 320 -28.31 -9.51 -14.22
C TYR A 320 -27.76 -10.22 -15.47
N PRO A 321 -27.16 -9.49 -16.43
CA PRO A 321 -26.72 -10.09 -17.69
C PRO A 321 -25.47 -10.96 -17.47
N PRO A 322 -25.35 -12.08 -18.19
CA PRO A 322 -24.06 -12.69 -18.48
C PRO A 322 -23.13 -11.66 -19.14
N ARG A 323 -21.87 -11.64 -18.72
CA ARG A 323 -20.89 -10.66 -19.19
C ARG A 323 -19.60 -11.37 -19.63
N PRO A 324 -19.29 -11.41 -20.94
CA PRO A 324 -18.01 -11.93 -21.42
C PRO A 324 -16.82 -11.19 -20.82
N ARG A 325 -15.72 -11.89 -20.54
CA ARG A 325 -14.49 -11.25 -20.01
C ARG A 325 -14.00 -10.12 -20.91
N GLY A 326 -14.04 -10.32 -22.23
CA GLY A 326 -13.69 -9.29 -23.21
C GLY A 326 -14.53 -8.01 -23.05
N ASP A 327 -15.83 -8.14 -22.79
CA ASP A 327 -16.74 -7.00 -22.61
C ASP A 327 -16.52 -6.29 -21.27
N VAL A 328 -16.11 -7.02 -20.22
CA VAL A 328 -15.70 -6.42 -18.94
C VAL A 328 -14.48 -5.53 -19.16
N LEU A 329 -13.44 -6.07 -19.80
CA LEU A 329 -12.19 -5.34 -20.04
C LEU A 329 -12.38 -4.18 -21.01
N ALA A 330 -13.13 -4.38 -22.10
CA ALA A 330 -13.44 -3.32 -23.05
C ALA A 330 -14.17 -2.16 -22.37
N GLU A 331 -15.15 -2.44 -21.52
CA GLU A 331 -15.84 -1.40 -20.76
C GLU A 331 -14.90 -0.70 -19.77
N ALA A 332 -14.10 -1.47 -19.03
CA ALA A 332 -13.12 -0.95 -18.08
C ALA A 332 -12.14 0.04 -18.72
N TYR A 333 -11.63 -0.28 -19.93
CA TYR A 333 -10.72 0.58 -20.67
C TYR A 333 -11.38 1.85 -21.22
N ARG A 334 -12.70 1.86 -21.49
CA ARG A 334 -13.39 3.08 -21.95
C ARG A 334 -13.30 4.23 -20.94
N TYR A 335 -13.26 3.91 -19.64
CA TYR A 335 -13.08 4.91 -18.59
C TYR A 335 -11.66 5.46 -18.55
N LEU A 336 -10.65 4.64 -18.83
CA LEU A 336 -9.25 5.06 -18.87
C LEU A 336 -8.95 5.87 -20.14
N SER A 337 -9.49 5.45 -21.29
CA SER A 337 -9.11 5.99 -22.60
C SER A 337 -10.00 7.14 -23.09
N MET A 338 -11.05 7.51 -22.36
CA MET A 338 -11.91 8.61 -22.78
C MET A 338 -11.20 9.96 -22.69
N THR A 339 -11.48 10.84 -23.66
CA THR A 339 -11.05 12.23 -23.64
C THR A 339 -12.24 13.17 -23.51
N TRP A 340 -12.00 14.33 -22.89
CA TRP A 340 -12.98 15.39 -22.68
C TRP A 340 -12.28 16.72 -22.37
N VAL A 341 -12.95 17.86 -22.58
CA VAL A 341 -12.38 19.19 -22.30
C VAL A 341 -12.85 19.69 -20.93
N LEU A 342 -11.90 20.14 -20.10
CA LEU A 342 -12.18 20.69 -18.77
C LEU A 342 -12.64 22.14 -18.87
N GLY A 343 -13.95 22.35 -19.03
CA GLY A 343 -14.54 23.68 -19.08
C GLY A 343 -14.48 24.42 -17.73
N GLU A 344 -14.65 25.74 -17.77
CA GLU A 344 -14.66 26.60 -16.58
C GLU A 344 -15.67 26.15 -15.53
N ARG A 345 -16.91 25.83 -15.95
CA ARG A 345 -17.97 25.33 -15.07
C ARG A 345 -17.71 23.93 -14.51
N ASN A 346 -16.88 23.15 -15.20
CA ASN A 346 -16.46 21.83 -14.72
C ASN A 346 -15.31 21.94 -13.72
N TYR A 347 -14.48 22.98 -13.87
CA TYR A 347 -13.32 23.24 -13.03
C TYR A 347 -13.70 23.80 -11.66
N ALA A 348 -14.62 24.77 -11.61
CA ALA A 348 -14.98 25.44 -10.36
C ALA A 348 -16.46 25.82 -10.33
N HIS A 349 -16.97 26.01 -9.12
CA HIS A 349 -18.33 26.51 -8.88
C HIS A 349 -18.28 27.63 -7.83
N PRO A 350 -18.89 28.80 -8.07
CA PRO A 350 -18.77 29.98 -7.20
C PRO A 350 -19.15 29.74 -5.73
N ASN A 351 -20.13 28.86 -5.49
CA ASN A 351 -20.68 28.61 -4.16
C ASN A 351 -20.17 27.31 -3.52
N ILE A 352 -19.26 26.59 -4.18
CA ILE A 352 -18.77 25.29 -3.71
C ILE A 352 -17.23 25.33 -3.79
N PRO A 353 -16.55 25.70 -2.70
CA PRO A 353 -15.10 25.75 -2.67
C PRO A 353 -14.52 24.35 -2.85
N SER A 354 -13.34 24.27 -3.46
CA SER A 354 -12.60 23.02 -3.64
C SER A 354 -11.85 22.64 -2.36
N GLU A 355 -12.58 22.21 -1.35
CA GLU A 355 -12.06 21.92 -0.01
C GLU A 355 -12.81 20.71 0.58
N CYS A 356 -12.06 19.83 1.24
CA CYS A 356 -12.63 18.70 1.98
C CYS A 356 -12.51 18.98 3.48
N ASP A 357 -13.58 19.54 4.04
CA ASP A 357 -13.74 19.78 5.48
C ASP A 357 -15.20 19.47 5.84
N VAL A 358 -15.42 18.20 6.14
CA VAL A 358 -16.74 17.66 6.49
C VAL A 358 -17.30 18.39 7.72
N GLY A 359 -16.45 18.75 8.69
CA GLY A 359 -16.85 19.48 9.90
C GLY A 359 -17.41 20.87 9.59
N ALA A 360 -16.78 21.59 8.65
CA ALA A 360 -17.22 22.90 8.19
C ALA A 360 -18.27 22.87 7.06
N GLY A 361 -18.77 21.69 6.67
CA GLY A 361 -19.76 21.55 5.62
C GLY A 361 -19.22 21.66 4.19
N LYS A 362 -17.91 21.49 3.99
CA LYS A 362 -17.25 21.53 2.68
C LYS A 362 -17.01 20.10 2.21
N TYR A 363 -17.75 19.69 1.19
CA TYR A 363 -17.88 18.29 0.78
C TYR A 363 -17.37 18.01 -0.63
N TRP A 364 -16.71 18.96 -1.26
CA TRP A 364 -16.24 18.82 -2.63
C TRP A 364 -14.78 19.22 -2.72
N GLN A 365 -13.95 18.31 -3.18
CA GLN A 365 -12.56 18.62 -3.48
C GLN A 365 -12.22 18.18 -4.90
N ARG A 366 -11.69 19.11 -5.69
CA ARG A 366 -11.24 18.81 -7.04
C ARG A 366 -10.12 17.77 -7.00
N PRO A 367 -10.13 16.76 -7.89
CA PRO A 367 -8.98 15.90 -8.08
C PRO A 367 -7.73 16.71 -8.44
N LYS A 368 -6.62 16.48 -7.72
CA LYS A 368 -5.35 17.22 -7.89
C LYS A 368 -4.85 17.23 -9.34
N GLN A 369 -5.03 16.13 -10.07
CA GLN A 369 -4.61 16.00 -11.46
C GLN A 369 -5.32 16.97 -12.45
N LEU A 370 -6.39 17.64 -12.01
CA LEU A 370 -7.12 18.62 -12.81
C LEU A 370 -6.68 20.07 -12.54
N GLU A 371 -5.89 20.32 -11.49
CA GLU A 371 -5.46 21.67 -11.10
C GLU A 371 -4.67 22.36 -12.22
N GLY A 372 -5.03 23.62 -12.51
CA GLY A 372 -4.37 24.40 -13.57
C GLY A 372 -4.64 23.92 -14.99
N ARG A 373 -5.53 22.94 -15.20
CA ARG A 373 -5.83 22.36 -16.51
C ARG A 373 -7.13 22.86 -17.14
N GLN A 374 -7.68 23.97 -16.66
CA GLN A 374 -8.88 24.58 -17.26
C GLN A 374 -8.65 24.88 -18.74
N GLY A 375 -9.63 24.53 -19.57
CA GLY A 375 -9.60 24.66 -21.02
C GLY A 375 -8.80 23.56 -21.74
N GLN A 376 -8.14 22.66 -21.02
CA GLN A 376 -7.34 21.60 -21.62
C GLN A 376 -8.16 20.33 -21.87
N GLU A 377 -7.70 19.52 -22.81
CA GLU A 377 -8.16 18.14 -22.93
C GLU A 377 -7.59 17.29 -21.78
N ILE A 378 -8.47 16.51 -21.17
CA ILE A 378 -8.18 15.58 -20.09
C ILE A 378 -8.45 14.17 -20.59
N THR A 379 -7.63 13.23 -20.14
CA THR A 379 -7.81 11.79 -20.37
C THR A 379 -8.27 11.13 -19.08
N ALA A 380 -9.04 10.06 -19.24
CA ALA A 380 -9.68 9.29 -18.19
C ALA A 380 -10.83 10.00 -17.47
N MET A 381 -11.72 9.19 -16.90
CA MET A 381 -12.80 9.68 -16.05
C MET A 381 -12.25 10.08 -14.66
N PRO A 382 -12.59 11.27 -14.13
CA PRO A 382 -12.18 11.68 -12.79
C PRO A 382 -12.93 10.89 -11.71
N TYR A 383 -12.30 10.79 -10.55
CA TYR A 383 -12.86 10.10 -9.39
C TYR A 383 -13.99 10.94 -8.82
N GLN A 384 -15.10 10.33 -8.43
CA GLN A 384 -16.18 11.01 -7.72
C GLN A 384 -16.67 10.11 -6.58
N TRP A 385 -16.56 10.56 -5.34
CA TRP A 385 -17.13 9.85 -4.19
C TRP A 385 -18.62 9.54 -4.38
N GLY A 386 -18.99 8.25 -4.26
CA GLY A 386 -20.36 7.78 -4.49
C GLY A 386 -20.81 7.85 -5.96
N GLY A 387 -19.87 8.02 -6.90
CA GLY A 387 -20.15 8.15 -8.33
C GLY A 387 -20.23 6.81 -9.04
N ASP A 388 -21.16 6.70 -9.98
CA ASP A 388 -21.41 5.49 -10.76
C ASP A 388 -21.58 5.78 -12.26
N ASN A 389 -21.11 6.94 -12.75
CA ASN A 389 -21.43 7.36 -14.11
C ASN A 389 -20.79 6.46 -15.17
N SER A 390 -21.55 6.15 -16.23
CA SER A 390 -21.00 5.62 -17.49
C SER A 390 -20.22 6.71 -18.25
N PRO A 391 -19.31 6.36 -19.18
CA PRO A 391 -18.63 7.35 -20.02
C PRO A 391 -19.60 8.28 -20.76
N GLU A 392 -20.76 7.78 -21.20
CA GLU A 392 -21.80 8.55 -21.87
C GLU A 392 -22.51 9.50 -20.90
N GLN A 393 -22.85 9.02 -19.71
CA GLN A 393 -23.49 9.84 -18.67
C GLN A 393 -22.55 10.95 -18.24
N PHE A 394 -21.27 10.63 -18.01
CA PHE A 394 -20.24 11.61 -17.69
C PHE A 394 -20.14 12.70 -18.75
N ARG A 395 -19.98 12.35 -20.04
CA ARG A 395 -19.92 13.34 -21.13
C ARG A 395 -21.14 14.25 -21.16
N LYS A 396 -22.35 13.68 -20.98
CA LYS A 396 -23.60 14.46 -20.91
C LYS A 396 -23.62 15.42 -19.73
N ARG A 397 -23.07 15.04 -18.57
CA ARG A 397 -23.02 15.86 -17.36
C ARG A 397 -21.96 16.95 -17.46
N ILE A 398 -20.76 16.62 -17.96
CA ILE A 398 -19.70 17.60 -18.24
C ILE A 398 -20.18 18.66 -19.23
N ALA A 399 -20.84 18.27 -20.32
CA ALA A 399 -21.39 19.22 -21.30
C ALA A 399 -22.45 20.16 -20.69
N LYS A 400 -23.11 19.75 -19.60
CA LYS A 400 -24.07 20.58 -18.84
C LYS A 400 -23.41 21.45 -17.77
N GLY A 401 -22.08 21.38 -17.61
CA GLY A 401 -21.34 22.14 -16.61
C GLY A 401 -21.29 21.49 -15.23
N ALA A 402 -21.45 20.16 -15.12
CA ALA A 402 -21.22 19.45 -13.85
C ALA A 402 -19.75 19.56 -13.43
N LEU A 403 -19.49 19.61 -12.11
CA LEU A 403 -18.12 19.61 -11.58
C LEU A 403 -17.39 18.30 -11.93
N ALA A 404 -16.13 18.40 -12.35
CA ALA A 404 -15.35 17.23 -12.72
C ALA A 404 -14.72 16.55 -11.49
N GLY A 405 -15.26 15.39 -11.13
CA GLY A 405 -14.81 14.60 -9.99
C GLY A 405 -15.10 15.22 -8.63
N ASP A 406 -14.79 14.45 -7.59
CA ASP A 406 -14.86 14.79 -6.17
C ASP A 406 -14.02 13.78 -5.37
N ILE A 407 -12.86 14.19 -4.88
CA ILE A 407 -11.99 13.35 -4.04
C ILE A 407 -12.29 13.48 -2.55
N CYS A 408 -13.29 14.28 -2.15
CA CYS A 408 -13.66 14.39 -0.75
C CYS A 408 -14.48 13.16 -0.32
N SER A 409 -13.79 12.15 0.22
CA SER A 409 -14.43 10.96 0.76
C SER A 409 -14.90 11.19 2.19
N CYS A 410 -16.16 10.92 2.50
CA CYS A 410 -16.66 10.88 3.86
C CYS A 410 -17.64 9.72 4.06
N ARG A 411 -17.61 9.12 5.26
CA ARG A 411 -18.51 8.05 5.70
C ARG A 411 -19.33 8.46 6.92
N ASP A 412 -19.95 9.63 6.87
CA ASP A 412 -20.88 10.07 7.91
C ASP A 412 -22.30 9.50 7.62
N PRO A 413 -22.79 8.54 8.42
CA PRO A 413 -24.12 7.95 8.25
C PRO A 413 -25.25 8.94 8.59
N HIS A 414 -25.02 9.91 9.47
CA HIS A 414 -25.99 10.95 9.83
C HIS A 414 -26.19 11.97 8.70
N ARG A 415 -25.21 12.11 7.81
CA ARG A 415 -25.24 13.08 6.69
C ARG A 415 -25.55 12.45 5.33
N ARG A 416 -26.09 11.22 5.29
CA ARG A 416 -26.44 10.48 4.05
C ARG A 416 -25.26 10.38 3.06
N PHE A 417 -24.04 10.22 3.57
CA PHE A 417 -22.78 10.31 2.84
C PHE A 417 -22.57 11.70 2.20
N CYS A 418 -21.34 12.21 2.22
CA CYS A 418 -21.00 13.52 1.67
C CYS A 418 -20.85 13.48 0.15
N ILE A 419 -21.93 13.12 -0.56
CA ILE A 419 -21.92 12.99 -2.02
C ILE A 419 -22.27 14.33 -2.66
N THR A 420 -21.32 14.91 -3.40
CA THR A 420 -21.55 16.12 -4.18
C THR A 420 -22.31 15.78 -5.47
N ARG A 421 -23.65 15.80 -5.43
CA ARG A 421 -24.51 15.39 -6.56
C ARG A 421 -24.37 16.23 -7.83
N ILE A 422 -23.79 17.43 -7.75
CA ILE A 422 -23.50 18.26 -8.92
C ILE A 422 -22.16 17.92 -9.59
N ALA A 423 -21.34 17.10 -8.95
CA ALA A 423 -20.13 16.54 -9.53
C ALA A 423 -20.46 15.33 -10.42
N THR A 424 -19.51 14.92 -11.25
CA THR A 424 -19.64 13.76 -12.13
C THR A 424 -18.32 13.02 -12.23
N GLY A 425 -18.41 11.70 -12.27
CA GLY A 425 -17.28 10.79 -12.29
C GLY A 425 -17.70 9.41 -11.80
N VAL A 426 -16.74 8.64 -11.35
CA VAL A 426 -16.97 7.28 -10.87
C VAL A 426 -16.11 6.99 -9.64
N ASP A 427 -16.64 6.31 -8.63
CA ASP A 427 -15.85 5.77 -7.51
C ASP A 427 -15.32 4.36 -7.83
N CYS A 428 -14.55 3.80 -6.90
CA CYS A 428 -13.92 2.49 -7.08
C CYS A 428 -14.93 1.35 -7.31
N SER A 429 -16.05 1.36 -6.59
CA SER A 429 -17.05 0.30 -6.60
C SER A 429 -18.07 0.46 -7.74
N GLY A 430 -18.41 1.71 -8.08
CA GLY A 430 -19.18 2.07 -9.26
C GLY A 430 -18.42 1.72 -10.54
N TYR A 431 -17.10 1.90 -10.54
CA TYR A 431 -16.25 1.51 -11.67
C TYR A 431 -16.29 -0.01 -11.92
N VAL A 432 -16.08 -0.82 -10.88
CA VAL A 432 -16.17 -2.29 -11.00
C VAL A 432 -17.59 -2.74 -11.39
N SER A 433 -18.62 -2.15 -10.79
CA SER A 433 -20.02 -2.46 -11.13
C SER A 433 -20.33 -2.18 -12.60
N ASN A 434 -19.90 -1.03 -13.11
CA ASN A 434 -20.08 -0.65 -14.50
C ASN A 434 -19.30 -1.56 -15.46
N ALA A 435 -18.06 -1.93 -15.13
CA ALA A 435 -17.29 -2.89 -15.92
C ALA A 435 -17.99 -4.26 -16.01
N TRP A 436 -18.61 -4.72 -14.92
CA TRP A 436 -19.43 -5.93 -14.90
C TRP A 436 -20.81 -5.77 -15.55
N GLY A 437 -21.19 -4.55 -15.95
CA GLY A 437 -22.47 -4.26 -16.59
C GLY A 437 -23.67 -4.40 -15.65
N ILE A 438 -23.50 -4.09 -14.36
CA ILE A 438 -24.52 -4.20 -13.32
C ILE A 438 -24.78 -2.84 -12.64
N PRO A 439 -25.94 -2.65 -11.97
CA PRO A 439 -26.18 -1.46 -11.15
C PRO A 439 -25.10 -1.27 -10.08
N HIS A 440 -24.92 -0.03 -9.60
CA HIS A 440 -23.91 0.29 -8.59
C HIS A 440 -24.07 -0.56 -7.32
N HIS A 441 -23.02 -1.29 -6.96
CA HIS A 441 -22.84 -1.94 -5.67
C HIS A 441 -21.71 -1.23 -4.92
N THR A 442 -21.90 -0.99 -3.62
CA THR A 442 -20.81 -0.59 -2.72
C THR A 442 -19.75 -1.70 -2.65
N THR A 443 -18.56 -1.39 -2.15
CA THR A 443 -17.47 -2.37 -1.98
C THR A 443 -17.93 -3.63 -1.22
N ASP A 444 -18.74 -3.48 -0.17
CA ASP A 444 -19.35 -4.62 0.53
C ASP A 444 -20.41 -5.36 -0.29
N ALA A 445 -21.27 -4.62 -1.00
CA ALA A 445 -22.34 -5.20 -1.77
C ALA A 445 -21.83 -6.01 -2.98
N LEU A 446 -20.62 -5.72 -3.48
CA LEU A 446 -19.98 -6.52 -4.54
C LEU A 446 -19.86 -8.01 -4.16
N PHE A 447 -19.73 -8.36 -2.87
CA PHE A 447 -19.71 -9.76 -2.40
C PHE A 447 -21.06 -10.46 -2.61
N ARG A 448 -22.17 -9.71 -2.63
CA ARG A 448 -23.50 -10.28 -2.85
C ARG A 448 -23.70 -10.77 -4.26
N VAL A 449 -22.92 -10.30 -5.23
CA VAL A 449 -23.04 -10.63 -6.66
C VAL A 449 -21.84 -11.40 -7.21
N SER A 450 -20.82 -11.63 -6.38
CA SER A 450 -19.59 -12.32 -6.73
C SER A 450 -19.38 -13.59 -5.90
N THR A 451 -18.33 -14.34 -6.24
CA THR A 451 -17.81 -15.48 -5.48
C THR A 451 -16.37 -15.15 -5.08
N PRO A 452 -16.01 -15.25 -3.79
CA PRO A 452 -14.62 -15.14 -3.37
C PRO A 452 -13.75 -16.21 -4.05
N LEU A 453 -12.56 -15.81 -4.46
CA LEU A 453 -11.56 -16.70 -5.03
C LEU A 453 -10.60 -17.16 -3.91
N PRO A 454 -10.02 -18.36 -4.04
CA PRO A 454 -9.18 -18.92 -2.98
C PRO A 454 -7.86 -18.18 -2.79
N SER A 455 -7.35 -17.49 -3.82
CA SER A 455 -6.06 -16.82 -3.77
C SER A 455 -5.90 -15.79 -4.88
N LEU A 456 -4.85 -14.95 -4.79
CA LEU A 456 -4.44 -14.06 -5.89
C LEU A 456 -4.05 -14.84 -7.17
N GLU A 457 -3.63 -16.09 -7.05
CA GLU A 457 -3.26 -16.91 -8.19
C GLU A 457 -4.46 -17.34 -9.03
N ALA A 458 -5.65 -17.39 -8.44
CA ALA A 458 -6.90 -17.75 -9.10
C ALA A 458 -7.53 -16.60 -9.90
N LEU A 459 -6.95 -15.40 -9.85
CA LEU A 459 -7.42 -14.24 -10.59
C LEU A 459 -7.29 -14.45 -12.10
N GLU A 460 -8.37 -14.11 -12.81
CA GLU A 460 -8.42 -14.00 -14.27
C GLU A 460 -8.84 -12.57 -14.67
N PRO A 461 -8.37 -12.03 -15.81
CA PRO A 461 -8.76 -10.68 -16.25
C PRO A 461 -10.28 -10.47 -16.25
N GLY A 462 -10.73 -9.39 -15.63
CA GLY A 462 -12.15 -9.08 -15.38
C GLY A 462 -12.66 -9.48 -13.99
N ASP A 463 -11.89 -10.23 -13.22
CA ASP A 463 -12.12 -10.41 -11.79
C ASP A 463 -11.77 -9.11 -11.02
N ALA A 464 -12.18 -9.00 -9.76
CA ALA A 464 -11.90 -7.82 -8.93
C ALA A 464 -11.17 -8.20 -7.64
N LEU A 465 -10.47 -7.23 -7.09
CA LEU A 465 -9.93 -7.26 -5.75
C LEU A 465 -10.67 -6.23 -4.93
N VAL A 466 -11.21 -6.65 -3.79
CA VAL A 466 -12.01 -5.77 -2.91
C VAL A 466 -11.48 -5.78 -1.49
N TRP A 467 -11.14 -4.59 -1.01
CA TRP A 467 -10.98 -4.31 0.41
C TRP A 467 -12.31 -3.78 0.92
N ARG A 468 -13.05 -4.63 1.65
CA ARG A 468 -14.40 -4.35 2.17
C ARG A 468 -14.48 -2.96 2.76
N GLN A 469 -15.53 -2.21 2.45
CA GLN A 469 -15.74 -0.82 2.87
C GLN A 469 -14.72 0.21 2.36
N HIS A 470 -13.53 -0.19 1.93
CA HIS A 470 -12.44 0.72 1.59
C HIS A 470 -12.29 0.97 0.09
N HIS A 471 -12.00 -0.07 -0.69
CA HIS A 471 -11.61 0.10 -2.08
C HIS A 471 -11.90 -1.13 -2.94
N ALA A 472 -12.04 -0.92 -4.25
CA ALA A 472 -12.19 -1.98 -5.24
C ALA A 472 -11.33 -1.69 -6.47
N ARG A 473 -10.75 -2.74 -7.05
CA ARG A 473 -9.89 -2.68 -8.23
C ARG A 473 -10.27 -3.81 -9.18
N LEU A 474 -10.17 -3.57 -10.48
CA LEU A 474 -10.40 -4.58 -11.51
C LEU A 474 -9.06 -5.16 -11.97
N TYR A 475 -8.92 -6.48 -11.90
CA TYR A 475 -7.73 -7.18 -12.35
C TYR A 475 -7.71 -7.30 -13.88
N ILE A 476 -6.62 -6.88 -14.50
CA ILE A 476 -6.46 -6.92 -15.98
C ILE A 476 -5.35 -7.86 -16.45
N GLY A 477 -4.53 -8.39 -15.53
CA GLY A 477 -3.50 -9.39 -15.86
C GLY A 477 -2.25 -9.25 -15.01
N ARG A 478 -1.20 -9.98 -15.39
CA ARG A 478 0.12 -9.87 -14.75
C ARG A 478 1.03 -8.95 -15.54
N SER A 479 2.01 -8.36 -14.87
CA SER A 479 3.12 -7.74 -15.59
C SER A 479 3.94 -8.81 -16.31
N SER A 480 4.53 -8.45 -17.45
CA SER A 480 5.52 -9.27 -18.11
C SER A 480 6.83 -9.26 -17.32
N GLY A 481 7.44 -10.42 -17.10
CA GLY A 481 8.73 -10.52 -16.41
C GLY A 481 8.83 -11.74 -15.51
N THR A 482 9.91 -11.80 -14.74
CA THR A 482 10.19 -12.89 -13.78
C THR A 482 9.47 -12.70 -12.45
N ASP A 483 9.23 -11.46 -12.08
CA ASP A 483 8.47 -11.07 -10.89
C ASP A 483 6.96 -11.20 -11.14
N ILE A 484 6.25 -11.70 -10.14
CA ILE A 484 4.80 -11.75 -10.15
C ILE A 484 4.28 -10.42 -9.64
N ARG A 485 3.82 -9.58 -10.56
CA ARG A 485 3.15 -8.31 -10.29
C ARG A 485 1.76 -8.31 -10.93
N PHE A 486 0.80 -7.67 -10.29
CA PHE A 486 -0.59 -7.67 -10.70
C PHE A 486 -0.97 -6.31 -11.27
N LYS A 487 -1.42 -6.29 -12.52
CA LYS A 487 -1.92 -5.08 -13.19
C LYS A 487 -3.40 -4.90 -12.90
N MET A 488 -3.76 -3.68 -12.53
CA MET A 488 -5.11 -3.28 -12.15
C MET A 488 -5.55 -2.06 -12.93
N LEU A 489 -6.85 -1.99 -13.21
CA LEU A 489 -7.54 -0.74 -13.42
C LEU A 489 -8.37 -0.40 -12.20
N GLU A 490 -8.39 0.87 -11.81
CA GLU A 490 -9.17 1.33 -10.66
C GLU A 490 -9.58 2.78 -10.84
N SER A 491 -10.66 3.19 -10.16
CA SER A 491 -10.94 4.60 -9.89
C SER A 491 -10.53 4.91 -8.46
N SER A 492 -9.56 5.80 -8.25
CA SER A 492 -9.04 6.07 -6.91
C SER A 492 -8.81 7.55 -6.63
N VAL A 493 -8.81 7.90 -5.34
CA VAL A 493 -8.42 9.23 -4.86
C VAL A 493 -6.94 9.51 -5.16
N SER A 494 -6.07 8.51 -5.07
CA SER A 494 -4.62 8.70 -5.21
C SER A 494 -4.20 9.13 -6.62
N CYS A 495 -4.83 8.60 -7.66
CA CYS A 495 -4.65 9.08 -9.04
C CYS A 495 -5.72 10.09 -9.47
N GLY A 496 -6.72 10.37 -8.62
CA GLY A 496 -7.78 11.36 -8.87
C GLY A 496 -8.78 10.97 -9.95
N GLY A 497 -8.83 9.69 -10.33
CA GLY A 497 -9.65 9.18 -11.43
C GLY A 497 -9.37 7.74 -11.76
N VAL A 498 -9.73 7.34 -12.97
CA VAL A 498 -9.45 6.00 -13.49
C VAL A 498 -8.00 5.93 -13.98
N CYS A 499 -7.25 4.97 -13.46
CA CYS A 499 -5.85 4.77 -13.79
C CYS A 499 -5.50 3.28 -13.90
N GLU A 500 -4.39 2.99 -14.59
CA GLU A 500 -3.74 1.67 -14.58
C GLU A 500 -2.57 1.70 -13.59
N THR A 501 -2.53 0.74 -12.68
CA THR A 501 -1.47 0.60 -11.67
C THR A 501 -0.99 -0.85 -11.62
N THR A 502 0.26 -1.06 -11.23
CA THR A 502 0.85 -2.38 -11.00
C THR A 502 1.21 -2.55 -9.54
N TYR A 503 0.79 -3.65 -8.93
CA TYR A 503 0.98 -3.95 -7.51
C TYR A 503 1.81 -5.22 -7.29
N SER A 504 2.55 -5.24 -6.20
CA SER A 504 3.11 -6.43 -5.59
C SER A 504 2.03 -7.28 -4.92
N ALA A 505 2.37 -8.49 -4.50
CA ALA A 505 1.41 -9.34 -3.81
C ALA A 505 1.08 -8.80 -2.41
N VAL A 506 2.09 -8.28 -1.71
CA VAL A 506 1.96 -7.74 -0.36
C VAL A 506 1.13 -6.46 -0.33
N GLU A 507 1.24 -5.61 -1.35
CA GLU A 507 0.38 -4.42 -1.51
C GLU A 507 -1.11 -4.76 -1.67
N LEU A 508 -1.45 -6.03 -1.92
CA LEU A 508 -2.81 -6.53 -2.09
C LEU A 508 -3.25 -7.44 -0.93
N ALA A 509 -2.48 -7.53 0.16
CA ALA A 509 -2.71 -8.49 1.24
C ALA A 509 -4.06 -8.32 1.98
N ASP A 510 -4.64 -7.11 1.99
CA ASP A 510 -5.95 -6.82 2.58
C ASP A 510 -7.12 -6.92 1.59
N TYR A 511 -6.83 -7.20 0.32
CA TYR A 511 -7.87 -7.36 -0.70
C TYR A 511 -8.30 -8.82 -0.79
N THR A 512 -9.61 -9.02 -0.84
CA THR A 512 -10.19 -10.32 -1.17
C THR A 512 -10.39 -10.40 -2.69
N PRO A 513 -9.82 -11.41 -3.37
CA PRO A 513 -10.10 -11.64 -4.78
C PRO A 513 -11.53 -12.16 -4.95
N ILE A 514 -12.30 -11.58 -5.86
CA ILE A 514 -13.70 -11.93 -6.12
C ILE A 514 -13.96 -12.02 -7.62
N ARG A 515 -14.89 -12.90 -8.00
CA ARG A 515 -15.34 -13.09 -9.39
C ARG A 515 -16.83 -12.86 -9.49
N TYR A 516 -17.25 -11.98 -10.39
CA TYR A 516 -18.68 -11.79 -10.69
C TYR A 516 -19.31 -13.12 -11.16
N ARG A 517 -20.42 -13.53 -10.54
CA ARG A 517 -21.01 -14.86 -10.76
C ARG A 517 -21.62 -15.08 -12.14
N LYS A 518 -21.81 -14.03 -12.94
CA LYS A 518 -22.28 -14.13 -14.33
C LYS A 518 -21.20 -13.74 -15.34
N ILE A 519 -19.93 -13.69 -14.94
CA ILE A 519 -18.85 -13.60 -15.91
C ILE A 519 -18.84 -14.88 -16.75
N VAL A 520 -18.73 -14.75 -18.06
CA VAL A 520 -18.61 -15.89 -18.98
C VAL A 520 -17.28 -15.79 -19.74
N PRO A 521 -16.71 -16.93 -20.17
CA PRO A 521 -15.44 -16.97 -20.89
C PRO A 521 -15.36 -15.99 -22.07
#